data_AF-A0A4Q5Y882-F1
#
_entry.id   AF-A0A4Q5Y882-F1
#
_cell.length_a   1.000
_cell.length_b   1.000
_cell.length_c   1.000
_cell.angle_alpha   90.00
_cell.angle_beta   90.00
_cell.angle_gamma   90.00
#
_symmetry.space_group_name_H-M   'P 1'
#
loop_
_entity.id
_entity.type
_entity.pdbx_description
1 polymer ?
#
loop_
_entity_poly.entity_id
_entity_poly.type
_entity_poly.pdbx_seq_one_letter_code
_entity_poly.pdbx_strand_id
1 'polypeptide(L)' 'MKKQDAMEAITILRNETNNHRLMQIDLDLLAKNEALLEDLYDILAIELRKNEESVTWEEAKKDLQKQGKL' A
#
# COMPACT_ATOMS: atom_id res chain seq x y z
N MET A 1 -14.52 -21.37 5.34
CA MET A 1 -13.63 -20.36 5.95
C MET A 1 -14.15 -18.99 5.53
N LYS A 2 -14.54 -18.14 6.49
CA LYS A 2 -14.85 -16.73 6.16
C LYS A 2 -13.52 -16.04 5.84
N LYS A 3 -13.44 -15.36 4.69
CA LYS A 3 -12.33 -14.44 4.41
C LYS A 3 -12.36 -13.39 5.52
N GLN A 4 -11.26 -13.27 6.25
CA GLN A 4 -11.09 -12.25 7.25
C GLN A 4 -10.52 -11.04 6.51
N ASP A 5 -11.30 -9.97 6.39
CA ASP A 5 -10.95 -8.81 5.56
C ASP A 5 -9.89 -7.95 6.27
N ALA A 6 -8.89 -7.42 5.55
CA ALA A 6 -7.86 -6.52 6.08
C ALA A 6 -8.43 -5.32 6.88
N MET A 7 -9.67 -4.93 6.59
CA MET A 7 -10.38 -3.88 7.32
C MET A 7 -10.63 -4.22 8.80
N GLU A 8 -10.62 -5.50 9.19
CA GLU A 8 -10.76 -5.90 10.60
C GLU A 8 -9.52 -5.54 11.43
N ALA A 9 -8.34 -5.42 10.80
CA ALA A 9 -7.06 -5.11 11.49
C ALA A 9 -6.74 -3.61 11.57
N ILE A 10 -7.45 -2.78 10.79
CA ILE A 10 -7.15 -1.36 10.64
C ILE A 10 -8.27 -0.52 11.26
N THR A 11 -7.93 0.25 12.29
CA THR A 11 -8.84 1.22 12.89
C THR A 11 -8.39 2.64 12.55
N ILE A 12 -9.28 3.44 11.97
CA ILE A 12 -9.04 4.87 11.71
C ILE A 12 -9.87 5.69 12.70
N LEU A 13 -9.18 6.34 13.64
CA LEU A 13 -9.77 7.29 14.56
C LEU A 13 -9.69 8.69 13.96
N ARG A 14 -10.83 9.38 13.89
CA ARG A 14 -10.92 10.76 13.39
C ARG A 14 -11.32 11.67 14.54
N ASN A 15 -10.55 12.73 14.76
CA ASN A 15 -10.93 13.81 15.65
C ASN A 15 -11.64 14.90 14.82
N GLU A 16 -12.94 15.05 15.02
CA GLU A 16 -13.76 16.02 14.28
C GLU A 16 -13.47 17.48 14.65
N THR A 17 -12.84 17.73 15.81
CA THR A 17 -12.59 19.07 16.34
C THR A 17 -11.33 19.72 15.76
N ASN A 18 -10.29 18.93 15.44
CA ASN A 18 -9.01 19.44 14.95
C ASN A 18 -8.49 18.75 13.67
N ASN A 19 -9.33 17.96 13.01
CA ASN A 19 -9.00 17.20 11.80
C ASN A 19 -7.80 16.25 11.95
N HIS A 20 -7.43 15.91 13.19
CA HIS A 20 -6.39 14.93 13.45
C HIS A 20 -6.90 13.52 13.14
N ARG A 21 -6.04 12.70 12.51
CA ARG A 21 -6.35 11.32 12.14
C ARG A 21 -5.28 10.41 12.71
N LEU A 22 -5.71 9.35 13.40
CA LEU A 22 -4.83 8.31 13.91
C LEU A 22 -5.23 6.98 13.27
N MET A 23 -4.25 6.27 12.73
CA MET A 23 -4.42 4.91 12.25
C MET A 23 -3.78 3.96 13.27
N GLN A 24 -4.57 3.02 13.76
CA GLN A 24 -4.10 1.90 14.58
C GLN A 24 -4.15 0.63 13.74
N ILE A 25 -3.06 -0.13 13.75
CA ILE A 25 -2.92 -1.37 13.01
C ILE A 25 -2.60 -2.48 14.01
N ASP A 26 -3.44 -3.52 14.04
CA ASP A 26 -3.20 -4.72 14.85
C ASP A 26 -2.33 -5.72 14.07
N LEU A 27 -1.04 -5.76 14.44
CA LEU A 27 -0.06 -6.62 13.78
C LEU A 27 -0.28 -8.11 14.10
N ASP A 28 -0.88 -8.45 15.25
CA ASP A 28 -1.16 -9.84 15.61
C ASP A 28 -2.33 -10.41 14.79
N LEU A 29 -3.25 -9.55 14.35
CA LEU A 29 -4.31 -9.92 13.42
C LEU A 29 -3.78 -10.07 11.99
N LEU A 30 -2.90 -9.17 11.54
CA LEU A 30 -2.29 -9.24 10.21
C LEU A 30 -1.32 -10.42 10.07
N ALA A 31 -0.54 -10.75 11.12
CA ALA A 31 0.39 -11.87 11.10
C ALA A 31 -0.29 -13.24 10.92
N LYS A 32 -1.59 -13.35 11.19
CA LYS A 32 -2.38 -14.56 10.95
C LYS A 32 -2.73 -14.76 9.48
N ASN A 33 -2.45 -13.77 8.63
CA ASN A 33 -2.76 -13.79 7.21
C ASN A 33 -1.72 -12.95 6.43
N GLU A 34 -0.59 -13.58 6.11
CA GLU A 34 0.55 -12.95 5.42
C GLU A 34 0.14 -12.17 4.16
N ALA A 35 -0.86 -12.66 3.42
CA ALA A 35 -1.38 -11.97 2.24
C ALA A 35 -1.95 -10.57 2.55
N LEU A 36 -2.58 -10.38 3.72
CA LEU A 36 -3.10 -9.06 4.12
C LEU A 36 -1.98 -8.09 4.50
N LEU A 37 -0.88 -8.62 5.01
CA LEU A 37 0.29 -7.81 5.33
C LEU A 37 0.98 -7.33 4.04
N GLU A 38 1.10 -8.21 3.03
CA GLU A 38 1.57 -7.85 1.69
C GLU A 38 0.67 -6.77 1.05
N ASP A 39 -0.66 -6.96 1.06
CA ASP A 39 -1.61 -5.97 0.54
C ASP A 39 -1.46 -4.59 1.22
N LEU A 40 -1.27 -4.56 2.56
CA LEU A 40 -1.03 -3.33 3.30
C LEU A 40 0.27 -2.65 2.87
N TYR A 41 1.36 -3.42 2.72
CA TYR A 41 2.64 -2.88 2.27
C TYR A 41 2.57 -2.33 0.85
N ASP A 42 1.87 -3.01 -0.05
CA ASP A 42 1.67 -2.55 -1.42
C ASP A 42 0.92 -1.21 -1.46
N ILE A 43 -0.17 -1.09 -0.70
CA ILE A 43 -0.93 0.17 -0.60
C ILE A 43 -0.05 1.29 -0.05
N LEU A 44 0.70 1.03 1.03
CA LEU A 44 1.61 2.02 1.62
C LEU A 44 2.69 2.43 0.62
N ALA A 45 3.29 1.48 -0.10
CA ALA A 45 4.31 1.74 -1.09
C ALA A 45 3.76 2.60 -2.25
N ILE A 46 2.56 2.28 -2.77
CA ILE A 46 1.92 3.07 -3.82
C ILE A 46 1.65 4.50 -3.34
N GLU A 47 1.10 4.66 -2.14
CA GLU A 47 0.75 5.97 -1.59
C GLU A 47 1.97 6.85 -1.34
N LEU A 48 3.08 6.25 -0.86
CA LEU A 48 4.35 6.95 -0.67
C LEU A 48 4.95 7.42 -2.01
N ARG A 49 4.76 6.64 -3.08
CA ARG A 49 5.32 6.91 -4.40
C ARG A 49 4.44 7.78 -5.30
N LYS A 50 3.23 8.15 -4.86
CA LYS A 50 2.26 8.91 -5.68
C LYS A 50 2.77 10.26 -6.18
N ASN A 51 3.75 10.83 -5.49
CA ASN A 51 4.36 12.13 -5.81
C ASN A 51 5.76 11.98 -6.41
N GLU A 52 6.27 10.75 -6.61
CA GLU A 52 7.56 10.53 -7.27
C GLU A 52 7.44 10.84 -8.77
N GLU A 53 8.55 11.30 -9.37
CA GLU A 53 8.63 11.43 -10.82
C GLU A 53 8.37 10.06 -11.45
N SER A 54 7.40 10.01 -12.34
CA SER A 54 7.00 8.81 -13.05
C SER A 54 7.11 9.03 -14.55
N VAL A 55 7.51 7.97 -15.25
CA VAL A 55 7.54 7.93 -16.71
C VAL A 55 6.40 7.06 -17.21
N THR A 56 5.97 7.29 -18.44
CA THR A 56 4.99 6.42 -19.10
C THR A 56 5.58 5.03 -19.33
N TRP A 57 4.70 4.04 -19.46
CA TRP A 57 5.11 2.69 -19.81
C TRP A 57 5.94 2.63 -21.10
N GLU A 58 5.58 3.41 -22.13
CA GLU A 58 6.30 3.42 -23.39
C GLU A 58 7.72 3.99 -23.27
N GLU A 59 7.91 5.02 -22.43
CA GLU A 59 9.24 5.57 -22.11
C GLU A 59 10.08 4.54 -21.34
N ALA A 60 9.50 3.92 -20.30
CA ALA A 60 10.16 2.88 -19.52
C ALA A 60 10.58 1.70 -20.41
N LYS A 61 9.68 1.22 -21.28
CA LYS A 61 9.92 0.10 -22.20
C LYS A 61 11.06 0.41 -23.16
N LYS A 62 11.05 1.60 -23.77
CA LYS A 62 12.10 2.02 -24.70
C LYS A 62 13.46 2.06 -24.01
N ASP A 63 13.53 2.52 -22.76
CA ASP A 63 14.78 2.58 -22.02
C ASP A 63 15.28 1.20 -21.57
N LEU A 64 14.37 0.28 -21.21
CA LEU A 64 14.73 -1.11 -20.90
C LEU A 64 15.28 -1.85 -22.13
N GLN A 65 14.70 -1.64 -23.31
CA GLN A 65 15.20 -2.21 -24.57
C GLN A 65 16.59 -1.68 -24.93
N LYS A 66 16.84 -0.37 -24.78
CA LYS A 66 18.19 0.19 -24.97
C LYS A 66 19.24 -0.41 -24.04
N GLN A 67 18.83 -0.77 -22.82
CA GLN A 67 19.69 -1.40 -21.82
C GLN A 67 19.84 -2.91 -22.04
N GLY A 68 19.14 -3.51 -23.02
CA GLY A 68 19.13 -4.95 -23.25
C GLY A 68 18.50 -5.77 -22.11
N LYS A 69 17.66 -5.13 -21.29
CA LYS A 69 16.92 -5.77 -20.17
C LYS A 69 15.53 -6.26 -20.60
N LEU A 70 15.15 -5.94 -21.83
CA LEU A 70 13.95 -6.39 -22.55
C LEU A 70 14.35 -6.65 -24.01
#